data_AF-A0A3S5CLP2-F1
#
_entry.id   AF-A0A3S5CLP2-F1
#
_cell.length_a   1.000
_cell.length_b   1.000
_cell.length_c   1.000
_cell.angle_alpha   90.00
_cell.angle_beta   90.00
_cell.angle_gamma   90.00
#
_symmetry.space_group_name_H-M   'P 1'
#
loop_
_entity.id
_entity.type
_entity.pdbx_description
1 polymer ?
#
loop_
_entity_poly.entity_id
_entity_poly.type
_entity_poly.pdbx_seq_one_letter_code
_entity_poly.pdbx_strand_id
1 'polypeptide(L)'
;MEAKHSLLVRHVDVPLPRMAQLVSSMASYSRKVNGFSFNVARTDQDYSIHRLILGTHTSDEQNHLLIATAHLPNDQAEFDASTYDSERGEFGGFFFPNGKLEISMKINHEGEVNRARYMPQNPDIIATKTPGGDVLIFDYPQHPPKAPPDRGCMPDLRLKGHQKEGYGLSWNSSLHGHLLSASDDQTICLWDISGMTLDGHELDALAVFTGHHSVVEDVSWHLLHGTVFGSVADDNKLMIWDTRSQNRNKAQHQVDAHTAEVNCLAFNPFSEFIIATGSADKVLIN
;
A
#
# COMPACT_ATOMS: atom_id res chain seq x y z
N MET A 1 -18.38 -19.87 -16.90
CA MET A 1 -17.04 -19.38 -17.29
C MET A 1 -16.47 -18.75 -16.03
N GLU A 2 -15.77 -19.56 -15.23
CA GLU A 2 -15.30 -19.17 -13.89
C GLU A 2 -14.15 -18.18 -14.00
N ALA A 3 -14.36 -16.96 -13.51
CA ALA A 3 -13.29 -16.01 -13.30
C ALA A 3 -12.44 -16.51 -12.12
N LYS A 4 -11.23 -16.98 -12.41
CA LYS A 4 -10.21 -17.22 -11.38
C LYS A 4 -9.86 -15.88 -10.74
N HIS A 5 -10.11 -15.73 -9.44
CA HIS A 5 -9.75 -14.55 -8.67
C HIS A 5 -8.53 -14.88 -7.81
N SER A 6 -7.39 -14.25 -8.12
CA SER A 6 -6.14 -14.38 -7.35
C SER A 6 -6.10 -13.36 -6.22
N LEU A 7 -5.92 -13.85 -4.99
CA LEU A 7 -5.57 -13.04 -3.82
C LEU A 7 -4.14 -12.54 -4.00
N LEU A 8 -3.96 -11.22 -4.09
CA LEU A 8 -2.66 -10.62 -4.35
C LEU A 8 -2.29 -9.70 -3.18
N VAL A 9 -1.61 -10.27 -2.19
CA VAL A 9 -0.98 -9.52 -1.09
C VAL A 9 0.34 -8.98 -1.64
N ARG A 10 0.39 -7.69 -1.99
CA ARG A 10 1.65 -7.05 -2.41
C ARG A 10 2.13 -6.09 -1.34
N HIS A 11 3.19 -6.56 -0.67
CA HIS A 11 4.02 -5.86 0.30
C HIS A 11 3.40 -5.72 1.70
N VAL A 12 3.98 -6.45 2.66
CA VAL A 12 3.68 -6.34 4.09
C VAL A 12 5.00 -6.45 4.85
N ASP A 13 5.39 -5.40 5.55
CA ASP A 13 6.55 -5.40 6.46
C ASP A 13 6.17 -6.03 7.81
N VAL A 14 5.87 -7.33 7.80
CA VAL A 14 5.68 -8.15 9.00
C VAL A 14 6.39 -9.49 8.78
N PRO A 15 7.12 -10.05 9.78
CA PRO A 15 7.77 -11.35 9.66
C PRO A 15 6.80 -12.45 9.19
N LEU A 16 7.16 -13.10 8.08
CA LEU A 16 6.39 -14.12 7.33
C LEU A 16 5.68 -15.23 8.15
N PRO A 17 6.17 -15.72 9.31
CA PRO A 17 5.46 -16.77 10.04
C PRO A 17 4.18 -16.29 10.74
N ARG A 18 4.08 -15.00 11.10
CA ARG A 18 2.98 -14.45 11.91
C ARG A 18 1.80 -13.94 11.08
N MET A 19 1.95 -13.87 9.74
CA MET A 19 0.99 -13.29 8.79
C MET A 19 -0.02 -14.29 8.20
N ALA A 20 0.29 -15.58 8.18
CA ALA A 20 -0.56 -16.59 7.53
C ALA A 20 -1.99 -16.66 8.12
N GLN A 21 -2.15 -16.31 9.39
CA GLN A 21 -3.43 -16.34 10.10
C GLN A 21 -4.30 -15.11 9.85
N LEU A 22 -3.66 -13.94 9.67
CA LEU A 22 -4.37 -12.68 9.47
C LEU A 22 -5.12 -12.69 8.11
N VAL A 23 -4.48 -13.25 7.08
CA VAL A 23 -5.03 -13.35 5.72
C VAL A 23 -6.24 -14.30 5.65
N SER A 24 -6.28 -15.35 6.47
CA SER A 24 -7.39 -16.31 6.55
C SER A 24 -8.69 -15.68 7.11
N SER A 25 -8.58 -14.88 8.18
CA SER A 25 -9.76 -14.23 8.80
C SER A 25 -10.31 -13.03 8.02
N MET A 26 -9.49 -12.42 7.15
CA MET A 26 -9.85 -11.22 6.38
C MET A 26 -10.58 -11.53 5.07
N ALA A 27 -10.67 -12.80 4.68
CA ALA A 27 -11.29 -13.25 3.43
C ALA A 27 -12.78 -12.86 3.29
N SER A 28 -13.46 -12.54 4.40
CA SER A 28 -14.86 -12.09 4.37
C SER A 28 -15.04 -10.57 4.20
N TYR A 29 -13.98 -9.76 4.32
CA TYR A 29 -14.10 -8.29 4.36
C TYR A 29 -13.31 -7.54 3.29
N SER A 30 -12.31 -8.17 2.66
CA SER A 30 -11.60 -7.55 1.55
C SER A 30 -11.01 -8.58 0.59
N ARG A 31 -11.31 -8.44 -0.70
CA ARG A 31 -10.72 -9.26 -1.78
C ARG A 31 -9.25 -8.90 -2.06
N LYS A 32 -8.73 -7.82 -1.45
CA LYS A 32 -7.33 -7.36 -1.53
C LYS A 32 -6.89 -6.80 -0.17
N VAL A 33 -6.14 -7.59 0.61
CA VAL A 33 -5.54 -7.12 1.87
C VAL A 33 -4.21 -6.42 1.57
N ASN A 34 -4.21 -5.08 1.62
CA ASN A 34 -3.01 -4.24 1.66
C ASN A 34 -2.67 -3.91 3.12
N GLY A 35 -2.52 -4.92 3.98
CA GLY A 35 -2.33 -4.71 5.41
C GLY A 35 -0.89 -4.29 5.73
N PHE A 36 -0.69 -3.04 6.15
CA PHE A 36 0.57 -2.60 6.73
C PHE A 36 0.42 -2.52 8.24
N SER A 37 1.25 -3.24 8.99
CA SER A 37 1.35 -3.03 10.44
C SER A 37 2.13 -1.75 10.69
N PHE A 38 1.49 -0.74 11.26
CA PHE A 38 2.17 0.47 11.75
C PHE A 38 1.78 0.72 13.20
N ASN A 39 2.72 1.26 14.00
CA ASN A 39 2.55 1.51 15.44
C ASN A 39 2.20 0.26 16.27
N VAL A 40 3.24 -0.42 16.76
CA VAL A 40 3.11 -1.56 17.69
C VAL A 40 3.11 -1.05 19.12
N ALA A 41 1.97 -1.17 19.81
CA ALA A 41 1.92 -0.92 21.25
C ALA A 41 2.25 -2.23 21.99
N ARG A 42 3.31 -2.21 22.80
CA ARG A 42 3.60 -3.29 23.74
C ARG A 42 2.65 -3.16 24.93
N THR A 43 1.95 -4.24 25.25
CA THR A 43 1.11 -4.32 26.44
C THR A 43 1.82 -5.16 27.49
N ASP A 44 1.45 -5.01 28.77
CA ASP A 44 1.88 -5.91 29.85
C ASP A 44 1.18 -7.28 29.80
N GLN A 45 0.41 -7.54 28.75
CA GLN A 45 -0.30 -8.79 28.49
C GLN A 45 0.48 -9.62 27.47
N ASP A 46 -0.01 -10.82 27.16
CA ASP A 46 0.60 -11.77 26.21
C ASP A 46 0.46 -11.36 24.73
N TYR A 47 -0.02 -10.15 24.45
CA TYR A 47 -0.15 -9.63 23.09
C TYR A 47 0.41 -8.22 22.90
N SER A 48 0.69 -7.89 21.65
CA SER A 48 0.91 -6.54 21.15
C SER A 48 -0.27 -6.11 20.28
N ILE A 49 -0.53 -4.81 20.29
CA ILE A 49 -1.59 -4.22 19.46
C ILE A 49 -0.94 -3.65 18.20
N HIS A 50 -1.43 -4.08 17.05
CA HIS A 50 -0.98 -3.65 15.73
C HIS A 50 -2.11 -2.92 15.01
N ARG A 51 -1.81 -1.86 14.27
CA ARG A 51 -2.79 -1.22 13.39
C ARG A 51 -2.54 -1.60 11.95
N LEU A 52 -3.63 -1.80 11.21
CA LEU A 52 -3.65 -2.19 9.82
C LEU A 52 -4.45 -1.17 9.02
N ILE A 53 -3.90 -0.74 7.89
CA ILE A 53 -4.62 0.06 6.90
C ILE A 53 -5.29 -0.90 5.92
N LEU A 54 -6.58 -0.73 5.68
CA LEU A 54 -7.36 -1.57 4.79
C LEU A 54 -8.26 -0.71 3.91
N GLY A 55 -8.66 -1.29 2.78
CA GLY A 55 -9.55 -0.67 1.82
C GLY A 55 -10.66 -1.63 1.42
N THR A 56 -11.84 -1.09 1.12
CA THR A 56 -12.93 -1.86 0.53
C THR A 56 -12.87 -1.83 -0.99
N HIS A 57 -13.49 -2.84 -1.61
CA HIS A 57 -13.75 -2.90 -3.04
C HIS A 57 -15.18 -3.43 -3.20
N THR A 58 -16.13 -2.52 -3.38
CA THR A 58 -17.56 -2.82 -3.55
C THR A 58 -18.07 -2.15 -4.82
N SER A 59 -18.95 -2.83 -5.55
CA SER A 59 -19.52 -2.33 -6.82
C SER A 59 -20.70 -1.37 -6.59
N ASP A 60 -21.56 -1.67 -5.61
CA ASP A 60 -22.83 -0.95 -5.41
C ASP A 60 -23.00 -0.38 -3.99
N GLU A 61 -21.95 -0.47 -3.17
CA GLU A 61 -21.96 0.05 -1.80
C GLU A 61 -20.90 1.15 -1.63
N GLN A 62 -21.12 2.02 -0.65
CA GLN A 62 -20.15 3.03 -0.24
C GLN A 62 -18.82 2.34 0.13
N ASN A 63 -17.74 2.78 -0.52
CA ASN A 63 -16.39 2.29 -0.23
C ASN A 63 -15.76 3.09 0.92
N HIS A 64 -14.79 2.48 1.60
CA HIS A 64 -14.20 3.03 2.80
C HIS A 64 -12.69 2.75 2.89
N LEU A 65 -11.97 3.74 3.42
CA LEU A 65 -10.67 3.57 4.05
C LEU A 65 -10.91 3.11 5.49
N LEU A 66 -10.28 2.01 5.88
CA LEU A 66 -10.48 1.36 7.17
C LEU A 66 -9.16 1.31 7.94
N ILE A 67 -9.22 1.61 9.23
CA ILE A 67 -8.12 1.35 10.15
C ILE A 67 -8.57 0.26 11.10
N ALA A 68 -7.90 -0.88 11.03
CA ALA A 68 -8.17 -2.03 11.89
C ALA A 68 -7.10 -2.17 12.96
N THR A 69 -7.50 -2.68 14.11
CA THR A 69 -6.61 -3.03 15.22
C THR A 69 -6.59 -4.54 15.34
N ALA A 70 -5.38 -5.13 15.35
CA ALA A 70 -5.15 -6.55 15.50
C ALA A 70 -4.34 -6.81 16.78
N HIS A 71 -4.84 -7.70 17.63
CA HIS A 71 -4.11 -8.20 18.80
C HIS A 71 -3.30 -9.42 18.37
N LEU A 72 -1.98 -9.27 18.33
CA LEU A 72 -1.06 -10.34 17.94
C LEU A 72 -0.26 -10.81 19.14
N PRO A 73 -0.02 -12.12 19.31
CA PRO A 73 0.84 -12.62 20.38
C PRO A 73 2.22 -11.95 20.37
N ASN A 74 2.71 -11.57 21.54
CA ASN A 74 4.06 -11.04 21.69
C ASN A 74 5.03 -12.17 22.11
N ASP A 75 6.31 -11.85 22.29
CA ASP A 75 7.34 -12.84 22.61
C ASP A 75 7.21 -13.45 24.03
N GLN A 76 6.30 -12.92 24.86
CA GLN A 76 5.97 -13.44 26.20
C GLN A 76 4.78 -14.40 26.17
N ALA A 77 4.07 -14.52 25.05
CA ALA A 77 2.94 -15.44 24.93
C ALA A 77 3.41 -16.89 25.04
N GLU A 78 2.83 -17.64 25.97
CA GLU A 78 3.05 -19.08 26.04
C GLU A 78 2.36 -19.78 24.88
N PHE A 79 3.13 -20.58 24.14
CA PHE A 79 2.62 -21.37 23.03
C PHE A 79 2.08 -22.71 23.56
N ASP A 80 0.76 -22.91 23.54
CA ASP A 80 0.15 -24.19 23.87
C ASP A 80 -0.14 -25.02 22.61
N ALA A 81 0.77 -25.95 22.31
CA ALA A 81 0.68 -26.87 21.19
C ALA A 81 -0.51 -27.84 21.27
N SER A 82 -1.13 -28.03 22.44
CA SER A 82 -2.24 -28.98 22.64
C SER A 82 -3.58 -28.50 22.07
N THR A 83 -3.68 -27.21 21.75
CA THR A 83 -4.82 -26.62 21.02
C THR A 83 -4.75 -26.84 19.51
N TYR A 84 -3.70 -27.51 19.02
CA TYR A 84 -3.56 -27.96 17.64
C TYR A 84 -4.51 -29.14 17.40
N ASP A 85 -5.71 -28.87 16.93
CA ASP A 85 -6.66 -29.90 16.53
C ASP A 85 -6.24 -30.51 15.18
N SER A 86 -5.45 -31.60 15.25
CA SER A 86 -5.02 -32.37 14.10
C SER A 86 -6.16 -33.01 13.31
N GLU A 87 -7.39 -33.10 13.85
CA GLU A 87 -8.53 -33.71 13.16
C GLU A 87 -9.25 -32.76 12.20
N ARG A 88 -9.10 -31.43 12.37
CA ARG A 88 -9.80 -30.45 11.51
C ARG A 88 -9.17 -30.22 10.14
N GLY A 89 -7.96 -30.72 9.88
CA GLY A 89 -7.31 -30.61 8.57
C GLY A 89 -7.06 -29.18 8.08
N GLU A 90 -7.23 -28.18 8.95
CA GLU A 90 -6.98 -26.77 8.66
C GLU A 90 -5.48 -26.49 8.77
N PHE A 91 -4.81 -26.41 7.63
CA PHE A 91 -3.40 -26.02 7.57
C PHE A 91 -3.24 -24.57 8.07
N GLY A 92 -2.72 -24.38 9.30
CA GLY A 92 -2.11 -23.12 9.74
C GLY A 92 -2.79 -22.34 10.89
N GLY A 93 -3.72 -22.91 11.65
CA GLY A 93 -4.38 -22.22 12.77
C GLY A 93 -3.63 -22.33 14.12
N PHE A 94 -3.31 -21.19 14.74
CA PHE A 94 -2.99 -21.05 16.16
C PHE A 94 -4.24 -20.53 16.86
N PHE A 95 -4.68 -21.18 17.94
CA PHE A 95 -5.79 -20.68 18.74
C PHE A 95 -5.25 -19.67 19.76
N PHE A 96 -5.29 -18.38 19.41
CA PHE A 96 -5.05 -17.30 20.36
C PHE A 96 -6.39 -16.80 20.91
N PRO A 97 -6.79 -17.14 22.15
CA PRO A 97 -8.09 -16.74 22.69
C PRO A 97 -8.30 -15.22 22.76
N ASN A 98 -7.20 -14.44 22.80
CA ASN A 98 -7.21 -12.98 22.79
C ASN A 98 -7.00 -12.38 21.38
N GLY A 99 -6.94 -13.20 20.34
CA GLY A 99 -6.76 -12.79 18.95
C GLY A 99 -7.98 -12.04 18.45
N LYS A 100 -7.92 -10.72 18.51
CA LYS A 100 -9.03 -9.84 18.14
C LYS A 100 -8.63 -8.96 16.97
N LEU A 101 -9.47 -8.95 15.93
CA LEU A 101 -9.40 -8.00 14.83
C LEU A 101 -10.63 -7.09 14.89
N GLU A 102 -10.43 -5.79 15.04
CA GLU A 102 -11.50 -4.81 15.14
C GLU A 102 -11.31 -3.66 14.17
N ILE A 103 -12.37 -3.24 13.49
CA ILE A 103 -12.35 -1.99 12.71
C ILE A 103 -12.48 -0.83 13.68
N SER A 104 -11.38 -0.14 13.94
CA SER A 104 -11.32 1.04 14.81
C SER A 104 -11.82 2.32 14.14
N MET A 105 -11.56 2.47 12.83
CA MET A 105 -12.02 3.62 12.07
C MET A 105 -12.49 3.23 10.68
N LYS A 106 -13.50 3.95 10.19
CA LYS A 106 -14.11 3.81 8.88
C LYS A 106 -14.36 5.19 8.31
N ILE A 107 -13.69 5.53 7.22
CA ILE A 107 -13.74 6.83 6.53
C ILE A 107 -14.33 6.60 5.13
N ASN A 108 -15.32 7.40 4.72
CA ASN A 108 -15.91 7.30 3.38
C ASN A 108 -14.86 7.61 2.32
N HIS A 109 -14.77 6.77 1.29
CA HIS A 109 -13.83 6.87 0.19
C HIS A 109 -14.57 6.93 -1.15
N GLU A 110 -14.06 7.72 -2.09
CA GLU A 110 -14.60 7.83 -3.45
C GLU A 110 -14.12 6.63 -4.28
N GLY A 111 -15.04 5.71 -4.61
CA GLY A 111 -14.70 4.45 -5.26
C GLY A 111 -13.87 3.52 -4.36
N GLU A 112 -13.46 2.38 -4.90
CA GLU A 112 -12.61 1.42 -4.20
C GLU A 112 -11.23 1.98 -3.87
N VAL A 113 -10.61 1.44 -2.83
CA VAL A 113 -9.25 1.81 -2.43
C VAL A 113 -8.28 0.85 -3.13
N ASN A 114 -7.71 1.29 -4.26
CA ASN A 114 -6.78 0.47 -5.05
C ASN A 114 -5.48 0.18 -4.30
N ARG A 115 -4.97 1.18 -3.58
CA ARG A 115 -3.83 1.07 -2.68
C ARG A 115 -3.93 2.14 -1.59
N ALA A 116 -3.49 1.81 -0.37
CA ALA A 116 -3.35 2.76 0.73
C ALA A 116 -1.97 2.63 1.37
N ARG A 117 -1.31 3.75 1.68
CA ARG A 117 0.03 3.79 2.31
C ARG A 117 0.12 4.95 3.30
N TYR A 118 0.67 4.70 4.49
CA TYR A 118 0.97 5.76 5.46
C TYR A 118 2.28 6.47 5.11
N MET A 119 2.39 7.74 5.47
CA MET A 119 3.64 8.49 5.37
C MET A 119 4.60 8.06 6.50
N PRO A 120 5.82 7.57 6.21
CA PRO A 120 6.72 7.05 7.23
C PRO A 120 7.06 8.03 8.35
N GLN A 121 7.13 9.33 8.04
CA GLN A 121 7.48 10.38 8.99
C GLN A 121 6.30 10.82 9.87
N ASN A 122 5.06 10.62 9.41
CA ASN A 122 3.84 10.81 10.20
C ASN A 122 2.80 9.76 9.78
N PRO A 123 2.71 8.62 10.50
CA PRO A 123 1.81 7.53 10.15
C PRO A 123 0.31 7.85 10.24
N ASP A 124 -0.05 9.02 10.77
CA ASP A 124 -1.43 9.49 10.79
C ASP A 124 -1.93 9.94 9.41
N ILE A 125 -0.99 10.29 8.52
CA ILE A 125 -1.27 10.68 7.15
C ILE A 125 -1.24 9.45 6.24
N ILE A 126 -2.34 9.21 5.52
CA ILE A 126 -2.52 8.08 4.61
C ILE A 126 -2.84 8.61 3.22
N ALA A 127 -2.09 8.15 2.21
CA ALA A 127 -2.43 8.34 0.80
C ALA A 127 -3.21 7.13 0.27
N THR A 128 -4.20 7.38 -0.59
CA THR A 128 -4.96 6.33 -1.27
C THR A 128 -5.05 6.57 -2.78
N LYS A 129 -5.05 5.46 -3.55
CA LYS A 129 -5.38 5.46 -4.98
C LYS A 129 -6.86 5.22 -5.19
N THR A 130 -7.45 6.01 -6.08
CA THR A 130 -8.86 5.91 -6.50
C THR A 130 -8.98 5.32 -7.92
N PRO A 131 -10.20 4.95 -8.34
CA PRO A 131 -10.50 4.62 -9.74
C PRO A 131 -10.52 5.83 -10.68
N GLY A 132 -10.54 7.07 -10.14
CA GLY A 132 -10.64 8.30 -10.93
C GLY A 132 -9.30 8.91 -11.35
N GLY A 133 -8.18 8.36 -10.88
CA GLY A 133 -6.82 8.85 -11.12
C GLY A 133 -6.28 9.82 -10.07
N ASP A 134 -7.18 10.56 -9.41
CA ASP A 134 -6.83 11.37 -8.24
C ASP A 134 -6.24 10.49 -7.12
N VAL A 135 -5.24 11.03 -6.44
CA VAL A 135 -4.69 10.46 -5.19
C VAL A 135 -5.25 11.26 -4.03
N LEU A 136 -5.81 10.59 -3.03
CA LEU A 136 -6.43 11.25 -1.88
C LEU A 136 -5.52 11.14 -0.66
N ILE A 137 -5.43 12.20 0.14
CA ILE A 137 -4.72 12.22 1.42
C ILE A 137 -5.74 12.32 2.55
N PHE A 138 -5.54 11.51 3.60
CA PHE A 138 -6.33 11.53 4.81
C PHE A 138 -5.43 11.65 6.05
N ASP A 139 -5.66 12.65 6.90
CA ASP A 139 -5.18 12.72 8.27
C ASP A 139 -6.21 12.02 9.17
N TYR A 140 -6.11 10.70 9.25
CA TYR A 140 -7.21 9.87 9.75
C TYR A 140 -7.69 10.22 11.18
N PRO A 141 -6.84 10.66 12.15
CA PRO A 141 -7.31 11.04 13.49
C PRO A 141 -8.26 12.24 13.50
N GLN A 142 -8.24 13.09 12.46
CA GLN A 142 -9.16 14.22 12.32
C GLN A 142 -10.55 13.80 11.82
N HIS A 143 -10.69 12.57 11.34
CA HIS A 143 -11.96 12.03 10.87
C HIS A 143 -12.74 11.34 12.00
N PRO A 144 -14.08 11.39 11.98
CA PRO A 144 -14.89 10.65 12.94
C PRO A 144 -14.63 9.14 12.79
N PRO A 145 -14.53 8.36 13.90
CA PRO A 145 -14.23 6.93 13.81
C PRO A 145 -15.26 6.11 13.02
N LYS A 146 -16.50 6.60 12.97
CA LYS A 146 -17.56 6.00 12.16
C LYS A 146 -17.92 6.97 11.04
N ALA A 147 -17.87 6.47 9.81
CA ALA A 147 -18.25 7.25 8.65
C ALA A 147 -19.71 7.74 8.77
N PRO A 148 -19.98 9.05 8.62
CA PRO A 148 -21.34 9.57 8.60
C PRO A 148 -22.07 9.08 7.35
N PRO A 149 -23.34 8.65 7.45
CA PRO A 149 -24.10 8.18 6.29
C PRO A 149 -24.40 9.30 5.27
N ASP A 150 -24.56 10.53 5.74
CA ASP A 150 -24.97 11.67 4.92
C ASP A 150 -23.79 12.47 4.33
N ARG A 151 -22.55 12.10 4.68
CA ARG A 151 -21.35 12.82 4.26
C ARG A 151 -20.61 12.00 3.22
N GLY A 152 -20.33 12.56 2.04
CA GLY A 152 -19.50 11.89 1.03
C GLY A 152 -18.04 11.73 1.46
N CYS A 153 -17.20 11.29 0.52
CA CYS A 153 -15.75 11.28 0.72
C CYS A 153 -15.23 12.71 0.91
N MET A 154 -14.50 12.96 1.99
CA MET A 154 -13.87 14.25 2.29
C MET A 154 -12.38 14.02 2.55
N PRO A 155 -11.55 14.02 1.50
CA PRO A 155 -10.10 13.95 1.68
C PRO A 155 -9.58 15.27 2.24
N ASP A 156 -8.48 15.22 3.00
CA ASP A 156 -7.84 16.42 3.53
C ASP A 156 -6.89 17.09 2.51
N LEU A 157 -6.56 16.36 1.43
CA LEU A 157 -5.95 16.92 0.22
C LEU A 157 -6.32 16.03 -0.99
N ARG A 158 -6.60 16.65 -2.14
CA ARG A 158 -6.83 15.95 -3.42
C ARG A 158 -5.68 16.23 -4.37
N LEU A 159 -4.89 15.20 -4.66
CA LEU A 159 -3.72 15.32 -5.53
C LEU A 159 -4.12 15.06 -6.99
N LYS A 160 -3.88 16.05 -7.85
CA LYS A 160 -4.20 16.06 -9.28
C LYS A 160 -2.96 15.83 -10.14
N GLY A 161 -3.15 15.23 -11.31
CA GLY A 161 -2.10 15.04 -12.31
C GLY A 161 -2.39 13.89 -13.28
N HIS A 162 -2.79 12.75 -12.73
CA HIS A 162 -3.15 11.58 -13.53
C HIS A 162 -4.48 11.74 -14.26
N GLN A 163 -4.63 11.00 -15.37
CA GLN A 163 -5.83 10.98 -16.22
C GLN A 163 -6.59 9.66 -16.13
N LYS A 164 -6.01 8.63 -15.50
CA LYS A 164 -6.60 7.32 -15.28
C LYS A 164 -6.24 6.81 -13.90
N GLU A 165 -6.90 5.73 -13.47
CA GLU A 165 -6.54 5.04 -12.24
C GLU A 165 -5.10 4.51 -12.24
N GLY A 166 -4.71 3.92 -11.12
CA GLY A 166 -3.45 3.20 -11.00
C GLY A 166 -3.26 2.59 -9.64
N TYR A 167 -2.19 1.82 -9.50
CA TYR A 167 -1.93 1.03 -8.30
C TYR A 167 -0.66 1.46 -7.57
N GLY A 168 0.43 1.79 -8.27
CA GLY A 168 1.68 2.20 -7.66
C GLY A 168 1.52 3.43 -6.77
N LEU A 169 2.05 3.36 -5.56
CA LEU A 169 1.99 4.42 -4.55
C LEU A 169 3.15 4.25 -3.57
N SER A 170 4.01 5.26 -3.43
CA SER A 170 5.21 5.18 -2.58
C SER A 170 5.55 6.52 -1.95
N TRP A 171 5.56 6.56 -0.62
CA TRP A 171 6.08 7.67 0.16
C TRP A 171 7.60 7.61 0.23
N ASN A 172 8.23 8.77 0.13
CA ASN A 172 9.67 8.88 0.35
C ASN A 172 9.96 8.76 1.85
N SER A 173 10.87 7.86 2.25
CA SER A 173 11.26 7.69 3.66
C SER A 173 12.22 8.78 4.16
N SER A 174 12.96 9.42 3.24
CA SER A 174 13.99 10.42 3.55
C SER A 174 13.47 11.85 3.45
N LEU A 175 12.60 12.14 2.49
CA LEU A 175 12.01 13.46 2.27
C LEU A 175 10.55 13.47 2.73
N HIS A 176 10.26 14.25 3.76
CA HIS A 176 8.91 14.39 4.30
C HIS A 176 7.93 14.88 3.21
N GLY A 177 6.73 14.29 3.17
CA GLY A 177 5.65 14.74 2.29
C GLY A 177 5.82 14.42 0.80
N HIS A 178 6.93 13.81 0.38
CA HIS A 178 7.13 13.45 -1.02
C HIS A 178 6.45 12.11 -1.34
N LEU A 179 5.55 12.12 -2.33
CA LEU A 179 4.74 10.97 -2.73
C LEU A 179 4.85 10.73 -4.23
N LEU A 180 5.10 9.48 -4.62
CA LEU A 180 4.99 9.02 -6.00
C LEU A 180 3.71 8.21 -6.19
N SER A 181 3.09 8.34 -7.36
CA SER A 181 2.13 7.36 -7.83
C SER A 181 2.29 7.00 -9.30
N ALA A 182 1.92 5.76 -9.62
CA ALA A 182 1.88 5.21 -10.97
C ALA A 182 0.43 5.14 -11.49
N SER A 183 0.27 5.12 -12.82
CA SER A 183 -1.05 5.10 -13.46
C SER A 183 -1.05 4.40 -14.82
N ASP A 184 -2.25 3.95 -15.18
CA ASP A 184 -2.65 3.43 -16.49
C ASP A 184 -2.56 4.48 -17.61
N ASP A 185 -2.41 5.76 -17.26
CA ASP A 185 -2.11 6.84 -18.19
C ASP A 185 -0.64 6.86 -18.67
N GLN A 186 0.15 5.85 -18.26
CA GLN A 186 1.56 5.65 -18.63
C GLN A 186 2.53 6.62 -17.94
N THR A 187 2.05 7.40 -16.97
CA THR A 187 2.85 8.40 -16.27
C THR A 187 3.10 8.05 -14.82
N ILE A 188 4.10 8.72 -14.24
CA ILE A 188 4.36 8.74 -12.81
C ILE A 188 4.25 10.17 -12.35
N CYS A 189 3.43 10.43 -11.35
CA CYS A 189 3.32 11.75 -10.75
C CYS A 189 4.07 11.80 -9.41
N LEU A 190 4.69 12.95 -9.15
CA LEU A 190 5.32 13.31 -7.88
C LEU A 190 4.60 14.51 -7.29
N TRP A 191 4.25 14.42 -6.00
CA TRP A 191 3.76 15.54 -5.21
C TRP A 191 4.66 15.77 -4.00
N ASP A 192 4.68 17.02 -3.54
CA ASP A 192 5.24 17.41 -2.26
C ASP A 192 4.14 18.06 -1.42
N ILE A 193 3.69 17.38 -0.38
CA ILE A 193 2.69 17.89 0.55
C ILE A 193 3.32 18.53 1.80
N SER A 194 4.65 18.69 1.82
CA SER A 194 5.35 19.30 2.95
C SER A 194 4.94 20.77 3.10
N GLY A 195 4.54 21.14 4.33
CA GLY A 195 4.10 22.49 4.63
C GLY A 195 2.74 22.89 4.03
N MET A 196 2.00 21.96 3.41
CA MET A 196 0.65 22.23 2.93
C MET A 196 -0.35 22.17 4.08
N THR A 197 -1.38 23.01 4.01
CA THR A 197 -2.54 22.93 4.92
C THR A 197 -3.47 21.82 4.44
N LEU A 198 -3.85 20.90 5.33
CA LEU A 198 -4.75 19.80 5.02
C LEU A 198 -6.22 20.24 5.23
N ASP A 199 -6.74 21.06 4.32
CA ASP A 199 -8.09 21.66 4.37
C ASP A 199 -9.03 21.21 3.23
N GLY A 200 -8.62 20.19 2.48
CA GLY A 200 -9.42 19.58 1.41
C GLY A 200 -9.27 20.23 0.03
N HIS A 201 -8.31 21.14 -0.16
CA HIS A 201 -8.02 21.73 -1.48
C HIS A 201 -7.35 20.74 -2.45
N GLU A 202 -7.24 21.15 -3.71
CA GLU A 202 -6.56 20.39 -4.76
C GLU A 202 -5.10 20.83 -4.93
N LEU A 203 -4.20 19.87 -5.12
CA LEU A 203 -2.78 20.10 -5.36
C LEU A 203 -2.33 19.41 -6.66
N ASP A 204 -1.84 20.18 -7.62
CA ASP A 204 -1.27 19.65 -8.86
C ASP A 204 0.09 18.95 -8.64
N ALA A 205 0.41 18.01 -9.52
CA ALA A 205 1.68 17.30 -9.51
C ALA A 205 2.87 18.27 -9.64
N LEU A 206 3.84 18.13 -8.72
CA LEU A 206 5.12 18.85 -8.76
C LEU A 206 5.93 18.46 -9.99
N ALA A 207 5.89 17.17 -10.36
CA ALA A 207 6.52 16.66 -11.57
C ALA A 207 5.75 15.46 -12.13
N VAL A 208 5.81 15.30 -13.44
CA VAL A 208 5.25 14.15 -14.17
C VAL A 208 6.37 13.52 -15.01
N PHE A 209 6.59 12.22 -14.84
CA PHE A 209 7.59 11.44 -15.56
C PHE A 209 6.91 10.59 -16.64
N THR A 210 7.43 10.64 -17.86
CA THR A 210 6.74 10.18 -19.08
C THR A 210 7.61 9.29 -19.97
N GLY A 211 8.52 8.51 -19.38
CA GLY A 211 9.41 7.64 -20.17
C GLY A 211 8.89 6.23 -20.41
N HIS A 212 7.91 5.75 -19.63
CA HIS A 212 7.22 4.49 -19.92
C HIS A 212 6.30 4.64 -21.13
N HIS A 213 6.09 3.54 -21.85
CA HIS A 213 5.27 3.51 -23.08
C HIS A 213 4.02 2.62 -22.93
N SER A 214 3.73 2.17 -21.71
CA SER A 214 2.56 1.38 -21.35
C SER A 214 2.17 1.69 -19.90
N VAL A 215 1.12 1.03 -19.39
CA VAL A 215 0.61 1.17 -18.01
C VAL A 215 1.75 1.02 -17.01
N VAL A 216 1.90 2.00 -16.11
CA VAL A 216 2.89 1.93 -15.03
C VAL A 216 2.23 1.26 -13.84
N GLU A 217 2.73 0.07 -13.52
CA GLU A 217 2.13 -0.82 -12.53
C GLU A 217 2.54 -0.44 -11.10
N ASP A 218 3.83 -0.14 -10.90
CA ASP A 218 4.36 0.13 -9.57
C ASP A 218 5.52 1.12 -9.58
N VAL A 219 5.66 1.83 -8.46
CA VAL A 219 6.72 2.81 -8.20
C VAL A 219 7.20 2.63 -6.78
N SER A 220 8.51 2.79 -6.56
CA SER A 220 9.11 2.66 -5.23
C SER A 220 10.28 3.62 -5.08
N TRP A 221 10.29 4.41 -4.01
CA TRP A 221 11.47 5.19 -3.66
C TRP A 221 12.63 4.30 -3.23
N HIS A 222 13.84 4.73 -3.55
CA HIS A 222 15.03 4.16 -2.94
C HIS A 222 15.05 4.49 -1.44
N LEU A 223 15.29 3.49 -0.59
CA LEU A 223 15.14 3.63 0.87
C LEU A 223 16.26 4.44 1.53
N LEU A 224 17.42 4.54 0.90
CA LEU A 224 18.60 5.27 1.40
C LEU A 224 18.97 6.53 0.58
N HIS A 225 18.38 6.70 -0.61
CA HIS A 225 18.76 7.75 -1.56
C HIS A 225 17.49 8.51 -1.97
N GLY A 226 17.11 9.52 -1.20
CA GLY A 226 15.80 10.20 -1.31
C GLY A 226 15.52 10.92 -2.63
N THR A 227 16.44 10.95 -3.59
CA THR A 227 16.23 11.49 -4.95
C THR A 227 16.06 10.41 -6.01
N VAL A 228 16.28 9.14 -5.66
CA VAL A 228 16.24 8.01 -6.59
C VAL A 228 14.98 7.20 -6.36
N PHE A 229 14.32 6.79 -7.44
CA PHE A 229 13.21 5.86 -7.38
C PHE A 229 13.22 4.93 -8.58
N GLY A 230 12.56 3.78 -8.43
CA GLY A 230 12.33 2.82 -9.48
C GLY A 230 10.86 2.80 -9.90
N SER A 231 10.62 2.43 -11.15
CA SER A 231 9.28 2.13 -11.66
C SER A 231 9.29 0.92 -12.58
N VAL A 232 8.15 0.25 -12.63
CA VAL A 232 7.91 -0.92 -13.48
C VAL A 232 6.56 -0.81 -14.18
N ALA A 233 6.46 -1.41 -15.36
CA ALA A 233 5.33 -1.23 -16.24
C ALA A 233 5.08 -2.44 -17.15
N ASP A 234 3.97 -2.37 -17.87
CA ASP A 234 3.55 -3.30 -18.92
C ASP A 234 4.45 -3.25 -20.17
N ASP A 235 5.36 -2.28 -20.27
CA ASP A 235 6.37 -2.24 -21.32
C ASP A 235 7.59 -3.13 -21.02
N ASN A 236 7.44 -4.03 -20.03
CA ASN A 236 8.39 -5.03 -19.55
C ASN A 236 9.67 -4.46 -18.92
N LYS A 237 9.68 -3.16 -18.61
CA LYS A 237 10.89 -2.46 -18.17
C LYS A 237 10.90 -2.15 -16.69
N LEU A 238 12.10 -2.24 -16.13
CA LEU A 238 12.47 -1.53 -14.91
C LEU A 238 13.18 -0.23 -15.31
N MET A 239 12.69 0.91 -14.82
CA MET A 239 13.31 2.21 -15.00
C MET A 239 13.79 2.79 -13.66
N ILE A 240 15.00 3.33 -13.64
CA ILE A 240 15.57 4.03 -12.49
C ILE A 240 15.65 5.52 -12.80
N TRP A 241 15.08 6.31 -11.91
CA TRP A 241 14.90 7.74 -12.05
C TRP A 241 15.68 8.51 -11.00
N ASP A 242 16.04 9.75 -11.32
CA ASP A 242 16.63 10.70 -10.39
C ASP A 242 15.87 12.02 -10.48
N THR A 243 15.29 12.47 -9.37
CA THR A 243 14.52 13.71 -9.29
C THR A 243 15.37 14.96 -9.52
N ARG A 244 16.70 14.85 -9.44
CA ARG A 244 17.63 15.97 -9.74
C ARG A 244 17.84 16.18 -11.24
N SER A 245 17.60 15.16 -12.07
CA SER A 245 17.63 15.30 -13.53
C SER A 245 16.65 16.38 -13.97
N GLN A 246 16.93 17.17 -15.01
CA GLN A 246 15.93 18.09 -15.56
C GLN A 246 15.03 17.38 -16.59
N ASN A 247 15.50 16.25 -17.13
CA ASN A 247 14.72 15.48 -18.09
C ASN A 247 13.82 14.47 -17.37
N ARG A 248 12.50 14.62 -17.53
CA ARG A 248 11.45 13.76 -16.98
C ARG A 248 10.90 12.73 -17.98
N ASN A 249 11.27 12.82 -19.25
CA ASN A 249 10.85 11.85 -20.28
C ASN A 249 11.85 10.69 -20.47
N LYS A 250 12.98 10.71 -19.75
CA LYS A 250 14.03 9.71 -19.87
C LYS A 250 14.58 9.31 -18.51
N ALA A 251 14.47 8.02 -18.21
CA ALA A 251 15.08 7.42 -17.03
C ALA A 251 16.61 7.45 -17.11
N GLN A 252 17.28 7.45 -15.95
CA GLN A 252 18.75 7.36 -15.88
C GLN A 252 19.23 5.98 -16.34
N HIS A 253 18.49 4.94 -15.96
CA HIS A 253 18.69 3.58 -16.42
C HIS A 253 17.36 2.96 -16.81
N GLN A 254 17.40 2.09 -17.82
CA GLN A 254 16.28 1.31 -18.29
C GLN A 254 16.78 -0.10 -18.57
N VAL A 255 16.06 -1.09 -18.04
CA VAL A 255 16.38 -2.51 -18.18
C VAL A 255 15.14 -3.21 -18.73
N ASP A 256 15.30 -3.97 -19.80
CA ASP A 256 14.29 -4.95 -20.23
C ASP A 256 14.32 -6.10 -19.22
N ALA A 257 13.53 -5.97 -18.16
CA ALA A 257 13.67 -6.78 -16.96
C ALA A 257 13.05 -8.17 -17.14
N HIS A 258 11.93 -8.26 -17.87
CA HIS A 258 11.13 -9.47 -18.00
C HIS A 258 10.62 -9.68 -19.43
N THR A 259 10.03 -10.84 -19.70
CA THR A 259 9.40 -11.13 -21.00
C THR A 259 7.90 -10.80 -21.04
N ALA A 260 7.33 -10.38 -19.91
CA ALA A 260 5.94 -9.97 -19.74
C ALA A 260 5.84 -8.84 -18.71
N GLU A 261 4.62 -8.37 -18.46
CA GLU A 261 4.30 -7.19 -17.67
C GLU A 261 4.96 -7.25 -16.29
N VAL A 262 5.66 -6.19 -15.89
CA VAL A 262 6.34 -6.13 -14.59
C VAL A 262 5.46 -5.39 -13.62
N ASN A 263 4.92 -6.11 -12.63
CA ASN A 263 3.80 -5.62 -11.85
C ASN A 263 4.16 -5.07 -10.45
N CYS A 264 5.39 -5.31 -9.99
CA CYS A 264 5.85 -4.79 -8.70
C CYS A 264 7.38 -4.71 -8.63
N LEU A 265 7.87 -3.77 -7.83
CA LEU A 265 9.29 -3.68 -7.45
C LEU A 265 9.45 -3.42 -5.95
N ALA A 266 10.60 -3.83 -5.41
CA ALA A 266 10.99 -3.48 -4.04
C ALA A 266 12.51 -3.31 -3.92
N PHE A 267 12.94 -2.16 -3.39
CA PHE A 267 14.31 -1.95 -2.97
C PHE A 267 14.61 -2.72 -1.69
N ASN A 268 15.82 -3.25 -1.57
CA ASN A 268 16.26 -3.90 -0.34
C ASN A 268 16.56 -2.85 0.75
N PRO A 269 15.98 -2.95 1.96
CA PRO A 269 16.22 -1.99 3.05
C PRO A 269 17.64 -2.04 3.64
N PHE A 270 18.38 -3.12 3.39
CA PHE A 270 19.72 -3.36 3.95
C PHE A 270 20.84 -3.28 2.92
N SER A 271 20.50 -3.26 1.62
CA SER A 271 21.48 -3.19 0.53
C SER A 271 21.04 -2.16 -0.50
N GLU A 272 21.82 -1.10 -0.65
CA GLU A 272 21.52 0.02 -1.55
C GLU A 272 21.57 -0.32 -3.05
N PHE A 273 22.00 -1.53 -3.41
CA PHE A 273 22.17 -1.93 -4.81
C PHE A 273 21.24 -3.06 -5.24
N ILE A 274 20.40 -3.58 -4.34
CA ILE A 274 19.53 -4.74 -4.63
C ILE A 274 18.08 -4.27 -4.79
N ILE A 275 17.46 -4.70 -5.90
CA ILE A 275 16.06 -4.43 -6.23
C ILE A 275 15.47 -5.74 -6.72
N ALA A 276 14.31 -6.12 -6.18
CA ALA A 276 13.55 -7.24 -6.69
C ALA A 276 12.39 -6.77 -7.57
N THR A 277 12.12 -7.46 -8.67
CA THR A 277 10.95 -7.24 -9.55
C THR A 277 10.14 -8.52 -9.73
N GLY A 278 8.81 -8.37 -9.80
CA GLY A 278 7.89 -9.50 -10.01
C GLY A 278 7.01 -9.27 -11.24
N SER A 279 6.89 -10.29 -12.09
CA SER A 279 6.23 -10.18 -13.40
C SER A 279 5.13 -11.22 -13.62
N ALA A 280 4.29 -10.96 -14.62
CA ALA A 280 3.28 -11.89 -15.14
C ALA A 280 3.90 -13.13 -15.81
N ASP A 281 5.21 -13.09 -16.13
CA ASP A 281 5.97 -14.26 -16.60
C ASP A 281 6.19 -15.34 -15.52
N LYS A 282 5.73 -15.08 -14.28
CA LYS A 282 5.84 -15.95 -13.10
C LYS A 282 7.25 -16.07 -12.54
N VAL A 283 8.13 -15.14 -12.90
CA VAL A 283 9.51 -15.04 -12.41
C VAL A 283 9.65 -13.82 -11.50
N LEU A 284 10.48 -13.99 -10.47
CA LEU A 284 11.00 -12.90 -9.65
C LEU A 284 12.50 -12.77 -9.93
N ILE A 285 12.96 -11.56 -10.24
CA ILE A 285 14.37 -11.23 -10.47
C ILE A 285 14.85 -10.34 -9.32
N ASN A 286 16.10 -10.50 -8.87
CA ASN A 286 16.72 -9.76 -7.77
C ASN A 286 18.13 -9.27 -8.09
#